data_AF-A0A662V8N0-F1
#
_entry.id   AF-A0A662V8N0-F1
#
_cell.length_a   1.000
_cell.length_b   1.000
_cell.length_c   1.000
_cell.angle_alpha   90.00
_cell.angle_beta   90.00
_cell.angle_gamma   90.00
#
_symmetry.space_group_name_H-M   'P 1'
#
loop_
_entity.id
_entity.type
_entity.pdbx_description
1 polymer ?
#
loop_
_entity_poly.entity_id
_entity_poly.type
_entity_poly.pdbx_seq_one_letter_code
_entity_poly.pdbx_strand_id
1 'polypeptide(L)'
;MKALFRWKTGGVPEYGDGEVEIKELGLEVAPPASLAIKLRKGYGAKTLAKQFALTALFGPAGAAAGGLVRGAKFLIPFSSIAQVTMTKHRFGIFGDKDFIELKVRDEKKGFELCFAPYEGTVRRKFRTAEFYEALVRKLNLVSASSVQFNPASEEERELQARYVEEESSMNSSPEGRKAVHRGRRRKGSSESERGEYLSEEAEIKFCPMCGSRVRPDYVFCPNCGYRLRK
;
A
#
# COMPACT_ATOMS: atom_id res chain seq x y z
N MET A 1 -10.08 -15.94 13.29
CA MET A 1 -11.43 -15.56 13.79
C MET A 1 -12.48 -15.93 12.75
N LYS A 2 -13.73 -16.22 13.13
CA LYS A 2 -14.82 -16.39 12.14
C LYS A 2 -15.23 -15.03 11.58
N ALA A 3 -15.74 -15.00 10.35
CA ALA A 3 -16.25 -13.80 9.73
C ALA A 3 -17.46 -14.08 8.87
N LEU A 4 -18.40 -13.14 8.88
CA LEU A 4 -19.55 -13.15 8.00
C LEU A 4 -19.19 -12.36 6.74
N PHE A 5 -19.06 -13.03 5.61
CA PHE A 5 -18.80 -12.41 4.32
C PHE A 5 -20.09 -11.93 3.68
N ARG A 6 -19.98 -10.85 2.92
CA ARG A 6 -21.06 -10.28 2.12
C ARG A 6 -20.57 -10.07 0.69
N TRP A 7 -21.36 -10.47 -0.29
CA TRP A 7 -21.08 -10.20 -1.72
C TRP A 7 -22.39 -9.99 -2.48
N LYS A 8 -22.31 -9.65 -3.77
CA LYS A 8 -23.48 -9.51 -4.63
C LYS A 8 -23.51 -10.57 -5.74
N THR A 9 -24.70 -11.07 -6.06
CA THR A 9 -24.98 -11.92 -7.23
C THR A 9 -26.16 -11.31 -7.97
N GLY A 10 -25.96 -10.82 -9.20
CA GLY A 10 -27.05 -10.20 -9.95
C GLY A 10 -27.75 -9.06 -9.19
N GLY A 11 -27.00 -8.28 -8.39
CA GLY A 11 -27.54 -7.19 -7.57
C GLY A 11 -28.09 -7.62 -6.19
N VAL A 12 -28.34 -8.91 -5.95
CA VAL A 12 -28.83 -9.42 -4.67
C VAL A 12 -27.67 -9.62 -3.70
N PRO A 13 -27.75 -9.09 -2.46
CA PRO A 13 -26.73 -9.34 -1.45
C PRO A 13 -26.85 -10.77 -0.91
N GLU A 14 -25.72 -11.48 -0.95
CA GLU A 14 -25.56 -12.81 -0.36
C GLU A 14 -24.59 -12.75 0.81
N TYR A 15 -24.76 -13.69 1.73
CA TYR A 15 -23.97 -13.79 2.94
C TYR A 15 -23.48 -15.22 3.14
N GLY A 16 -22.32 -15.37 3.80
CA GLY A 16 -21.79 -16.69 4.11
C GLY A 16 -20.68 -16.62 5.14
N ASP A 17 -20.56 -17.67 5.94
CA ASP A 17 -19.53 -17.75 6.96
C ASP A 17 -18.19 -18.18 6.36
N GLY A 18 -17.13 -17.56 6.86
CA GLY A 18 -15.76 -17.89 6.57
C GLY A 18 -14.87 -17.54 7.76
N GLU A 19 -13.57 -17.44 7.51
CA GLU A 19 -12.57 -17.14 8.53
C GLU A 19 -11.61 -16.06 8.04
N VAL A 20 -11.15 -15.23 8.95
CA VAL A 20 -10.13 -14.21 8.71
C VAL A 20 -9.14 -14.18 9.86
N GLU A 21 -7.87 -13.95 9.54
CA GLU A 21 -6.80 -13.89 10.52
C GLU A 21 -5.70 -12.93 10.04
N ILE A 22 -5.30 -12.02 10.92
CA ILE A 22 -4.20 -11.09 10.66
C ILE A 22 -2.90 -11.81 10.98
N LYS A 23 -2.07 -12.05 9.96
CA LYS A 23 -0.73 -12.65 10.11
C LYS A 23 0.35 -11.57 9.98
N GLU A 24 1.61 -11.97 10.12
CA GLU A 24 2.75 -11.06 10.02
C GLU A 24 2.94 -10.50 8.60
N LEU A 25 2.75 -11.35 7.59
CA LEU A 25 2.99 -11.00 6.19
C LEU A 25 1.74 -10.47 5.46
N GLY A 26 0.56 -10.61 6.06
CA GLY A 26 -0.69 -10.25 5.41
C GLY A 26 -1.94 -10.70 6.16
N LEU A 27 -3.08 -10.57 5.49
CA LEU A 27 -4.37 -11.03 5.97
C LEU A 27 -4.69 -12.40 5.35
N GLU A 28 -4.80 -13.43 6.17
CA GLU A 28 -5.31 -14.73 5.75
C GLU A 28 -6.83 -14.71 5.72
N VAL A 29 -7.41 -15.19 4.62
CA VAL A 29 -8.85 -15.18 4.37
C VAL A 29 -9.28 -16.57 3.89
N ALA A 30 -10.31 -17.12 4.54
CA ALA A 30 -11.02 -18.33 4.15
C ALA A 30 -12.47 -17.95 3.83
N PRO A 31 -12.80 -17.57 2.59
CA PRO A 31 -14.15 -17.17 2.23
C PRO A 31 -15.09 -18.39 2.20
N PRO A 32 -16.42 -18.20 2.20
CA PRO A 32 -17.37 -19.27 1.91
C PRO A 32 -17.15 -19.83 0.50
N ALA A 33 -17.46 -21.11 0.28
CA ALA A 33 -17.17 -21.81 -0.99
C ALA A 33 -17.79 -21.12 -2.22
N SER A 34 -19.01 -20.58 -2.09
CA SER A 34 -19.69 -19.82 -3.14
C SER A 34 -18.91 -18.56 -3.56
N LEU A 35 -18.39 -17.82 -2.58
CA LEU A 35 -17.54 -16.66 -2.82
C LEU A 35 -16.17 -17.07 -3.38
N ALA A 36 -15.57 -18.14 -2.87
CA ALA A 36 -14.29 -18.67 -3.36
C ALA A 36 -14.34 -19.01 -4.85
N ILE A 37 -15.42 -19.65 -5.30
CA ILE A 37 -15.64 -19.98 -6.73
C ILE A 37 -15.72 -18.71 -7.58
N LYS A 38 -16.37 -17.64 -7.09
CA LYS A 38 -16.45 -16.37 -7.80
C LYS A 38 -15.13 -15.64 -7.87
N LEU A 39 -14.37 -15.65 -6.78
CA LEU A 39 -13.02 -15.08 -6.77
C LEU A 39 -12.18 -15.79 -7.84
N ARG A 40 -12.24 -17.12 -7.92
CA ARG A 40 -11.56 -17.90 -8.96
C ARG A 40 -12.04 -17.63 -10.40
N LYS A 41 -13.32 -17.31 -10.62
CA LYS A 41 -13.88 -17.13 -11.98
C LYS A 41 -13.79 -15.68 -12.49
N GLY A 42 -13.77 -14.68 -11.62
CA GLY A 42 -13.93 -13.28 -12.04
C GLY A 42 -12.96 -12.25 -11.42
N TYR A 43 -12.27 -12.57 -10.32
CA TYR A 43 -11.49 -11.61 -9.53
C TYR A 43 -10.08 -12.15 -9.25
N GLY A 44 -9.06 -11.70 -9.99
CA GLY A 44 -7.66 -11.98 -9.65
C GLY A 44 -7.24 -13.46 -9.63
N ALA A 45 -7.83 -14.26 -10.54
CA ALA A 45 -7.83 -15.71 -10.46
C ALA A 45 -6.47 -16.41 -10.53
N LYS A 46 -5.41 -15.83 -11.12
CA LYS A 46 -4.16 -16.59 -11.33
C LYS A 46 -3.20 -16.55 -10.12
N THR A 47 -3.10 -15.42 -9.43
CA THR A 47 -2.28 -15.30 -8.21
C THR A 47 -2.91 -16.12 -7.07
N LEU A 48 -4.24 -16.03 -6.95
CA LEU A 48 -5.01 -16.85 -6.00
C LEU A 48 -5.04 -18.33 -6.41
N ALA A 49 -5.21 -18.67 -7.70
CA ALA A 49 -5.15 -20.07 -8.12
C ALA A 49 -3.77 -20.69 -7.89
N LYS A 50 -2.66 -19.93 -8.02
CA LYS A 50 -1.33 -20.42 -7.65
C LYS A 50 -1.23 -20.75 -6.15
N GLN A 51 -1.74 -19.88 -5.28
CA GLN A 51 -1.80 -20.15 -3.83
C GLN A 51 -2.75 -21.33 -3.49
N PHE A 52 -3.89 -21.43 -4.18
CA PHE A 52 -4.83 -22.55 -4.00
C PHE A 52 -4.32 -23.89 -4.53
N ALA A 53 -3.55 -23.89 -5.62
CA ALA A 53 -2.94 -25.09 -6.19
C ALA A 53 -1.80 -25.63 -5.31
N LEU A 54 -1.00 -24.74 -4.73
CA LEU A 54 0.07 -25.11 -3.78
C LEU A 54 -0.50 -25.82 -2.54
N THR A 55 -1.65 -25.38 -2.03
CA THR A 55 -2.28 -25.99 -0.86
C THR A 55 -2.83 -27.41 -1.15
N ALA A 56 -3.15 -27.71 -2.41
CA ALA A 56 -3.60 -29.04 -2.82
C ALA A 56 -2.45 -30.05 -3.01
N LEU A 57 -1.20 -29.58 -3.13
CA LEU A 57 -0.03 -30.43 -3.43
C LEU A 57 0.71 -30.95 -2.18
N PHE A 58 0.55 -30.32 -1.01
CA PHE A 58 1.34 -30.64 0.20
C PHE A 58 0.55 -31.28 1.35
N GLY A 59 -0.67 -31.76 1.10
CA GLY A 59 -1.46 -32.51 2.07
C GLY A 59 -1.62 -33.98 1.65
N PRO A 60 -1.36 -34.97 2.53
CA PRO A 60 -1.46 -36.41 2.19
C PRO A 60 -2.88 -36.91 1.87
N ALA A 61 -3.87 -36.02 1.75
CA ALA A 61 -5.26 -36.33 1.40
C ALA A 61 -5.73 -35.67 0.08
N GLY A 62 -4.80 -35.23 -0.77
CA GLY A 62 -5.08 -34.37 -1.93
C GLY A 62 -5.77 -34.99 -3.15
N ALA A 63 -6.05 -36.30 -3.19
CA ALA A 63 -6.59 -36.94 -4.41
C ALA A 63 -7.91 -37.72 -4.24
N ALA A 64 -8.45 -37.91 -3.02
CA ALA A 64 -9.56 -38.86 -2.82
C ALA A 64 -10.77 -38.34 -2.01
N ALA A 65 -10.81 -37.09 -1.56
CA ALA A 65 -11.93 -36.58 -0.78
C ALA A 65 -12.78 -35.58 -1.57
N GLY A 66 -13.82 -36.08 -2.26
CA GLY A 66 -14.99 -35.30 -2.69
C GLY A 66 -15.84 -34.81 -1.51
N GLY A 67 -15.21 -34.23 -0.49
CA GLY A 67 -15.84 -33.76 0.74
C GLY A 67 -15.58 -32.27 0.95
N LEU A 68 -16.62 -31.45 0.72
CA LEU A 68 -16.89 -30.15 1.35
C LEU A 68 -15.64 -29.35 1.77
N VAL A 69 -14.86 -28.83 0.82
CA VAL A 69 -13.77 -27.91 1.14
C VAL A 69 -14.38 -26.56 1.55
N ARG A 70 -14.59 -26.41 2.87
CA ARG A 70 -14.73 -25.12 3.56
C ARG A 70 -13.67 -24.18 2.95
N GLY A 71 -14.14 -23.07 2.39
CA GLY A 71 -13.50 -22.42 1.24
C GLY A 71 -12.01 -22.19 1.42
N ALA A 72 -11.27 -22.50 0.36
CA ALA A 72 -9.82 -22.54 0.39
C ALA A 72 -9.25 -21.22 0.95
N LYS A 73 -8.24 -21.36 1.82
CA LYS A 73 -7.54 -20.24 2.46
C LYS A 73 -6.57 -19.59 1.49
N PHE A 74 -6.44 -18.28 1.55
CA PHE A 74 -5.42 -17.54 0.81
C PHE A 74 -4.90 -16.36 1.64
N LEU A 75 -3.67 -15.93 1.32
CA LEU A 75 -3.00 -14.83 2.00
C LEU A 75 -3.01 -13.60 1.10
N ILE A 76 -3.58 -12.51 1.60
CA ILE A 76 -3.55 -11.18 0.99
C ILE A 76 -2.38 -10.41 1.61
N PRO A 77 -1.28 -10.16 0.88
CA PRO A 77 -0.18 -9.36 1.40
C PRO A 77 -0.65 -7.95 1.78
N PHE A 78 -0.10 -7.39 2.86
CA PHE A 78 -0.44 -6.03 3.28
C PHE A 78 -0.11 -4.98 2.21
N SER A 79 0.95 -5.20 1.43
CA SER A 79 1.34 -4.36 0.30
C SER A 79 0.32 -4.35 -0.85
N SER A 80 -0.51 -5.40 -0.96
CA SER A 80 -1.57 -5.49 -1.98
C SER A 80 -2.87 -4.83 -1.55
N ILE A 81 -3.06 -4.54 -0.25
CA ILE A 81 -4.27 -3.90 0.25
C ILE A 81 -4.21 -2.42 -0.07
N ALA A 82 -5.11 -1.98 -0.96
CA ALA A 82 -5.16 -0.61 -1.45
C ALA A 82 -5.91 0.33 -0.50
N GLN A 83 -7.00 -0.18 0.08
CA GLN A 83 -7.92 0.59 0.91
C GLN A 83 -8.67 -0.34 1.86
N VAL A 84 -8.92 0.15 3.07
CA VAL A 84 -9.73 -0.51 4.10
C VAL A 84 -10.73 0.50 4.65
N THR A 85 -12.03 0.19 4.56
CA THR A 85 -13.11 1.06 5.05
C THR A 85 -14.08 0.29 5.92
N MET A 86 -14.69 0.98 6.89
CA MET A 86 -15.77 0.42 7.69
C MET A 86 -17.11 0.90 7.13
N THR A 87 -18.02 -0.02 6.83
CA THR A 87 -19.32 0.27 6.22
C THR A 87 -20.44 -0.40 6.98
N LYS A 88 -21.62 0.23 7.00
CA LYS A 88 -22.81 -0.34 7.64
C LYS A 88 -23.69 -1.02 6.61
N HIS A 89 -24.07 -2.27 6.89
CA HIS A 89 -25.00 -3.02 6.06
C HIS A 89 -26.06 -3.69 6.90
N ARG A 90 -27.31 -3.61 6.42
CA ARG A 90 -28.45 -4.29 7.02
C ARG A 90 -28.31 -5.80 6.87
N PHE A 91 -28.27 -6.52 8.00
CA PHE A 91 -28.16 -7.96 8.05
C PHE A 91 -29.44 -8.58 8.63
N GLY A 92 -30.36 -8.92 7.73
CA GLY A 92 -31.65 -9.52 8.08
C GLY A 92 -32.47 -8.64 9.03
N ILE A 93 -33.05 -9.28 10.05
CA ILE A 93 -33.89 -8.64 11.07
C ILE A 93 -33.02 -8.05 12.19
N PHE A 94 -31.73 -8.41 12.27
CA PHE A 94 -30.81 -8.01 13.34
C PHE A 94 -30.23 -6.59 13.19
N GLY A 95 -30.82 -5.78 12.31
CA GLY A 95 -30.46 -4.39 12.06
C GLY A 95 -29.18 -4.22 11.24
N ASP A 96 -28.61 -3.04 11.34
CA ASP A 96 -27.35 -2.70 10.70
C ASP A 96 -26.17 -3.30 11.47
N LYS A 97 -25.17 -3.77 10.72
CA LYS A 97 -23.90 -4.27 11.23
C LYS A 97 -22.76 -3.58 10.52
N ASP A 98 -21.67 -3.39 11.25
CA ASP A 98 -20.43 -2.92 10.68
C ASP A 98 -19.71 -4.07 9.96
N PHE A 99 -19.28 -3.78 8.73
CA PHE A 99 -18.47 -4.62 7.89
C PHE A 99 -17.16 -3.89 7.56
N ILE A 100 -16.11 -4.66 7.36
CA ILE A 100 -14.85 -4.21 6.79
C ILE A 100 -14.91 -4.46 5.30
N GLU A 101 -14.72 -3.42 4.52
CA GLU A 101 -14.58 -3.46 3.08
C GLU A 101 -13.11 -3.25 2.72
N LEU A 102 -12.50 -4.26 2.11
CA LEU A 102 -11.12 -4.27 1.63
C LEU A 102 -11.12 -4.15 0.12
N LYS A 103 -10.32 -3.21 -0.40
CA LYS A 103 -9.96 -3.16 -1.82
C LYS A 103 -8.54 -3.66 -1.98
N VAL A 104 -8.36 -4.72 -2.76
CA VAL A 104 -7.07 -5.35 -3.02
C VAL A 104 -6.65 -5.05 -4.45
N ARG A 105 -5.43 -4.55 -4.62
CA ARG A 105 -4.77 -4.38 -5.92
C ARG A 105 -4.24 -5.74 -6.38
N ASP A 106 -4.45 -6.07 -7.64
CA ASP A 106 -3.89 -7.23 -8.32
C ASP A 106 -3.47 -6.82 -9.74
N GLU A 107 -2.51 -7.51 -10.34
CA GLU A 107 -1.81 -7.13 -11.59
C GLU A 107 -2.76 -6.92 -12.78
N LYS A 108 -3.89 -7.63 -12.79
CA LYS A 108 -4.88 -7.55 -13.87
C LYS A 108 -6.12 -6.77 -13.48
N LYS A 109 -6.71 -7.14 -12.35
CA LYS A 109 -7.98 -6.60 -11.89
C LYS A 109 -8.07 -6.80 -10.38
N GLY A 110 -8.04 -5.69 -9.65
CA GLY A 110 -8.28 -5.69 -8.22
C GLY A 110 -9.64 -6.28 -7.85
N PHE A 111 -9.80 -6.60 -6.57
CA PHE A 111 -11.04 -7.18 -6.06
C PHE A 111 -11.40 -6.58 -4.72
N GLU A 112 -12.66 -6.69 -4.37
CA GLU A 112 -13.21 -6.17 -3.13
C GLU A 112 -13.71 -7.31 -2.25
N LEU A 113 -13.43 -7.24 -0.95
CA LEU A 113 -13.92 -8.19 0.06
C LEU A 113 -14.66 -7.42 1.13
N CYS A 114 -15.88 -7.86 1.45
CA CYS A 114 -16.69 -7.27 2.51
C CYS A 114 -16.97 -8.35 3.57
N PHE A 115 -16.55 -8.13 4.81
CA PHE A 115 -16.76 -9.12 5.89
C PHE A 115 -16.86 -8.48 7.28
N ALA A 116 -17.55 -9.17 8.19
CA ALA A 116 -17.73 -8.76 9.58
C ALA A 116 -17.19 -9.87 10.52
N PRO A 117 -16.00 -9.68 11.13
CA PRO A 117 -15.42 -10.63 12.08
C PRO A 117 -16.28 -10.82 13.33
N TYR A 118 -16.38 -12.06 13.82
CA TYR A 118 -17.16 -12.38 15.02
C TYR A 118 -16.59 -13.58 15.79
N GLU A 119 -16.98 -13.65 17.07
CA GLU A 119 -16.69 -14.75 17.99
C GLU A 119 -17.97 -15.52 18.33
N GLY A 120 -17.81 -16.78 18.72
CA GLY A 120 -18.91 -17.67 19.10
C GLY A 120 -19.57 -18.41 17.94
N THR A 121 -20.23 -19.52 18.26
CA THR A 121 -20.95 -20.36 17.28
C THR A 121 -22.47 -20.22 17.42
N VAL A 122 -22.97 -20.12 18.66
CA VAL A 122 -24.41 -20.03 18.96
C VAL A 122 -24.89 -18.57 19.04
N ARG A 123 -24.15 -17.72 19.76
CA ARG A 123 -24.39 -16.27 19.80
C ARG A 123 -23.18 -15.56 19.19
N ARG A 124 -23.37 -14.95 18.02
CA ARG A 124 -22.31 -14.25 17.30
C ARG A 124 -22.06 -12.90 17.96
N LYS A 125 -20.87 -12.72 18.55
CA LYS A 125 -20.40 -11.44 19.06
C LYS A 125 -19.49 -10.82 18.00
N PHE A 126 -19.98 -9.83 17.28
CA PHE A 126 -19.20 -9.15 16.25
C PHE A 126 -18.09 -8.33 16.91
N ARG A 127 -16.88 -8.48 16.37
CA ARG A 127 -15.64 -7.81 16.80
C ARG A 127 -15.07 -6.96 15.66
N THR A 128 -15.95 -6.41 14.84
CA THR A 128 -15.57 -5.74 13.59
C THR A 128 -14.69 -4.53 13.86
N ALA A 129 -15.03 -3.70 14.84
CA ALA A 129 -14.27 -2.49 15.17
C ALA A 129 -12.87 -2.84 15.70
N GLU A 130 -12.78 -3.76 16.66
CA GLU A 130 -11.51 -4.18 17.24
C GLU A 130 -10.59 -4.82 16.19
N PHE A 131 -11.17 -5.65 15.31
CA PHE A 131 -10.43 -6.25 14.20
C PHE A 131 -9.97 -5.21 13.17
N TYR A 132 -10.84 -4.24 12.83
CA TYR A 132 -10.52 -3.16 11.90
C TYR A 132 -9.33 -2.33 12.42
N GLU A 133 -9.36 -1.91 13.68
CA GLU A 133 -8.25 -1.18 14.29
C GLU A 133 -6.95 -1.97 14.26
N ALA A 134 -6.99 -3.27 14.61
CA ALA A 134 -5.82 -4.13 14.57
C ALA A 134 -5.24 -4.25 13.15
N LEU A 135 -6.12 -4.37 12.14
CA LEU A 135 -5.72 -4.44 10.74
C LEU A 135 -5.07 -3.12 10.27
N VAL A 136 -5.69 -1.99 10.56
CA VAL A 136 -5.17 -0.66 10.19
C VAL A 136 -3.82 -0.40 10.87
N ARG A 137 -3.66 -0.74 12.16
CA ARG A 137 -2.37 -0.64 12.86
C ARG A 137 -1.28 -1.43 12.14
N LYS A 138 -1.57 -2.67 11.71
CA LYS A 138 -0.61 -3.50 10.96
C LYS A 138 -0.28 -2.91 9.59
N LEU A 139 -1.28 -2.43 8.85
CA LEU A 139 -1.05 -1.78 7.55
C LEU A 139 -0.16 -0.54 7.69
N ASN A 140 -0.40 0.28 8.71
CA ASN A 140 0.41 1.47 8.98
C ASN A 140 1.86 1.11 9.32
N LEU A 141 2.09 0.07 10.14
CA LEU A 141 3.43 -0.42 10.45
C LEU A 141 4.18 -0.86 9.20
N VAL A 142 3.54 -1.64 8.32
CA VAL A 142 4.16 -2.10 7.07
C VAL A 142 4.47 -0.92 6.14
N SER A 143 3.56 0.05 6.05
CA SER A 143 3.79 1.27 5.27
C SER A 143 4.99 2.07 5.79
N ALA A 144 5.13 2.19 7.11
CA ALA A 144 6.25 2.90 7.73
C ALA A 144 7.59 2.17 7.54
N SER A 145 7.61 0.84 7.66
CA SER A 145 8.82 0.03 7.46
C SER A 145 9.28 -0.02 6.00
N SER A 146 8.35 0.02 5.03
CA SER A 146 8.70 0.08 3.60
C SER A 146 9.41 1.37 3.18
N VAL A 147 9.35 2.43 4.01
CA VAL A 147 10.06 3.70 3.80
C VAL A 147 11.49 3.65 4.36
N GLN A 148 11.84 2.68 5.20
CA GLN A 148 13.13 2.63 5.90
C GLN A 148 14.25 1.88 5.16
N PHE A 149 13.97 1.25 4.01
CA PHE A 149 15.02 0.73 3.14
C PHE A 149 15.47 1.81 2.14
N ASN A 150 16.13 2.84 2.66
CA ASN A 150 16.97 3.71 1.85
C ASN A 150 18.42 3.37 2.24
N PRO A 151 19.15 2.53 1.47
CA PRO A 151 20.57 2.28 1.71
C PRO A 151 21.37 3.47 1.18
N ALA A 152 21.08 4.67 1.68
CA ALA A 152 22.01 5.79 1.65
C ALA A 152 23.03 5.45 2.75
N SER A 153 24.17 4.95 2.29
CA SER A 153 25.22 4.36 3.10
C SER A 153 25.68 5.32 4.19
N GLU A 154 26.12 4.75 5.30
CA GLU A 154 26.82 5.46 6.39
C GLU A 154 27.96 6.34 5.83
N GLU A 155 28.55 5.95 4.71
CA GLU A 155 29.49 6.74 3.88
C GLU A 155 28.95 8.09 3.40
N GLU A 156 27.71 8.17 2.91
CA GLU A 156 27.14 9.43 2.42
C GLU A 156 26.94 10.43 3.58
N ARG A 157 26.59 9.93 4.78
CA ARG A 157 26.50 10.77 5.99
C ARG A 157 27.86 11.25 6.47
N GLU A 158 28.88 10.41 6.42
CA GLU A 158 30.25 10.82 6.78
C GLU A 158 30.84 11.81 5.77
N LEU A 159 30.58 11.62 4.47
CA LEU A 159 31.02 12.55 3.42
C LEU A 159 30.34 13.91 3.58
N GLN A 160 29.05 13.92 3.91
CA GLN A 160 28.31 15.15 4.09
C GLN A 160 28.69 15.89 5.38
N ALA A 161 29.04 15.17 6.45
CA ALA A 161 29.59 15.76 7.67
C ALA A 161 30.97 16.40 7.42
N ARG A 162 31.85 15.76 6.63
CA ARG A 162 33.16 16.32 6.26
C ARG A 162 33.05 17.59 5.42
N TYR A 163 32.10 17.64 4.49
CA TYR A 163 31.86 18.83 3.66
C TYR A 163 31.46 20.07 4.49
N VAL A 164 30.68 19.89 5.56
CA VAL A 164 30.21 20.99 6.41
C VAL A 164 31.34 21.58 7.28
N GLU A 165 32.29 20.77 7.71
CA GLU A 165 33.45 21.26 8.47
C GLU A 165 34.41 22.10 7.59
N GLU A 166 34.63 21.71 6.33
CA GLU A 166 35.48 22.47 5.41
C GLU A 166 34.94 23.87 5.09
N GLU A 167 33.63 24.02 4.83
CA GLU A 167 33.02 25.33 4.55
C GLU A 167 33.08 26.29 5.74
N SER A 168 33.03 25.77 6.97
CA SER A 168 33.09 26.59 8.19
C SER A 168 34.47 27.23 8.43
N SER A 169 35.53 26.69 7.82
CA SER A 169 36.90 27.21 7.95
C SER A 169 37.21 28.38 7.00
N MET A 170 36.43 28.56 5.94
CA MET A 170 36.73 29.54 4.88
C MET A 170 36.08 30.93 5.06
N ASN A 171 35.11 31.08 5.98
CA ASN A 171 34.31 32.31 6.11
C ASN A 171 34.68 33.18 7.33
N SER A 172 35.96 33.28 7.67
CA SER A 172 36.43 34.27 8.65
C SER A 172 37.60 35.12 8.12
N SER A 173 37.29 36.21 7.41
CA SER A 173 38.14 37.41 7.46
C SER A 173 37.36 38.67 7.05
N PRO A 174 37.52 39.81 7.76
CA PRO A 174 36.56 40.90 7.75
C PRO A 174 36.84 41.95 6.67
N GLU A 175 35.79 42.43 6.02
CA GLU A 175 35.84 43.58 5.12
C GLU A 175 36.03 44.88 5.90
N GLY A 176 37.16 45.53 5.66
CA GLY A 176 37.36 46.94 5.95
C GLY A 176 38.21 47.57 4.85
N ARG A 177 37.59 48.24 3.88
CA ARG A 177 38.13 49.44 3.20
C ARG A 177 37.14 50.06 2.19
N LYS A 178 37.34 51.36 2.02
CA LYS A 178 36.46 52.37 1.45
C LYS A 178 36.33 52.29 -0.08
N ALA A 179 35.24 52.88 -0.56
CA ALA A 179 34.98 53.25 -1.94
C ALA A 179 36.14 54.02 -2.60
N VAL A 180 36.32 53.87 -3.92
CA VAL A 180 36.28 54.94 -4.95
C VAL A 180 36.40 54.33 -6.36
N HIS A 181 35.55 54.85 -7.26
CA HIS A 181 35.50 54.62 -8.70
C HIS A 181 36.81 54.92 -9.46
N ARG A 182 37.10 54.13 -10.51
CA ARG A 182 37.01 54.53 -11.94
C ARG A 182 37.72 53.51 -12.86
N GLY A 183 37.02 53.12 -13.93
CA GLY A 183 37.65 53.09 -15.26
C GLY A 183 37.96 51.73 -15.90
N ARG A 184 37.08 51.35 -16.83
CA ARG A 184 37.38 51.00 -18.23
C ARG A 184 37.95 49.60 -18.58
N ARG A 185 37.12 48.90 -19.38
CA ARG A 185 37.43 48.24 -20.69
C ARG A 185 37.59 46.71 -20.72
N ARG A 186 36.76 46.10 -21.61
CA ARG A 186 36.87 44.78 -22.30
C ARG A 186 36.62 43.54 -21.41
N LYS A 187 36.08 42.41 -21.87
CA LYS A 187 35.32 41.97 -23.05
C LYS A 187 35.08 40.46 -22.80
N GLY A 188 33.84 39.98 -22.93
CA GLY A 188 33.52 38.58 -23.26
C GLY A 188 33.22 37.61 -22.10
N SER A 189 32.17 36.80 -22.33
CA SER A 189 31.88 35.43 -21.82
C SER A 189 31.93 35.20 -20.31
N SER A 190 31.00 34.52 -19.64
CA SER A 190 29.95 33.58 -20.01
C SER A 190 29.15 33.31 -18.73
N GLU A 191 27.86 33.02 -18.88
CA GLU A 191 27.06 32.16 -17.98
C GLU A 191 27.19 32.41 -16.47
N SER A 192 26.51 33.46 -16.01
CA SER A 192 26.10 33.56 -14.62
C SER A 192 24.80 32.78 -14.47
N GLU A 193 24.94 31.53 -14.02
CA GLU A 193 23.86 30.72 -13.46
C GLU A 193 23.35 31.41 -12.20
N ARG A 194 22.43 32.34 -12.43
CA ARG A 194 21.58 32.92 -11.40
C ARG A 194 20.55 31.84 -11.06
N GLY A 195 20.87 31.01 -10.07
CA GLY A 195 19.96 30.02 -9.50
C GLY A 195 18.71 30.71 -8.97
N GLU A 196 17.67 30.70 -9.79
CA GLU A 196 16.35 31.26 -9.50
C GLU A 196 15.72 30.52 -8.33
N TYR A 197 15.63 31.23 -7.22
CA TYR A 197 14.70 30.99 -6.13
C TYR A 197 13.30 31.38 -6.61
N LEU A 198 12.51 30.45 -7.17
CA LEU A 198 11.09 30.69 -7.47
C LEU A 198 10.21 29.45 -7.25
N SER A 199 9.32 29.61 -6.26
CA SER A 199 7.90 29.21 -6.14
C SER A 199 7.53 27.74 -6.36
N GLU A 200 7.04 27.03 -5.35
CA GLU A 200 5.65 27.09 -4.83
C GLU A 200 4.63 26.70 -5.93
N GLU A 201 3.90 25.61 -5.67
CA GLU A 201 2.93 24.91 -6.54
C GLU A 201 3.48 24.17 -7.78
N ALA A 202 4.49 23.31 -7.61
CA ALA A 202 4.65 22.21 -8.56
C ALA A 202 3.41 21.30 -8.49
N GLU A 203 2.54 21.37 -9.49
CA GLU A 203 1.30 20.58 -9.60
C GLU A 203 1.60 19.09 -9.35
N ILE A 204 1.30 18.61 -8.14
CA ILE A 204 1.59 17.25 -7.72
C ILE A 204 0.72 16.33 -8.55
N LYS A 205 1.34 15.52 -9.41
CA LYS A 205 0.66 14.49 -10.18
C LYS A 205 0.66 13.18 -9.40
N PHE A 206 -0.21 12.27 -9.80
CA PHE A 206 -0.24 10.92 -9.25
C PHE A 206 0.22 9.94 -10.33
N CYS A 207 1.09 9.02 -9.96
CA CYS A 207 1.53 7.97 -10.88
C CYS A 207 0.31 7.15 -11.33
N PRO A 208 0.05 6.99 -12.64
CA PRO A 208 -1.13 6.27 -13.12
C PRO A 208 -1.06 4.77 -12.84
N MET A 209 0.13 4.22 -12.53
CA MET A 209 0.31 2.81 -12.21
C MET A 209 0.12 2.48 -10.73
N CYS A 210 0.65 3.32 -9.82
CA CYS A 210 0.67 2.98 -8.39
C CYS A 210 -0.02 4.02 -7.49
N GLY A 211 -0.40 5.18 -8.03
CA GLY A 211 -1.08 6.25 -7.30
C GLY A 211 -0.20 7.03 -6.33
N SER A 212 1.12 6.84 -6.33
CA SER A 212 2.03 7.64 -5.51
C SER A 212 2.07 9.09 -6.01
N ARG A 213 2.25 10.04 -5.10
CA ARG A 213 2.54 11.44 -5.44
C ARG A 213 3.86 11.49 -6.20
N VAL A 214 3.84 12.13 -7.35
CA VAL A 214 5.01 12.30 -8.23
C VAL A 214 5.06 13.76 -8.66
N ARG A 215 6.26 14.31 -8.66
CA ARG A 215 6.46 15.66 -9.19
C ARG A 215 6.46 15.61 -10.72
N PRO A 216 6.04 16.68 -11.41
CA PRO A 216 5.94 16.69 -12.87
C PRO A 216 7.30 16.61 -13.60
N ASP A 217 8.40 16.85 -12.89
CA ASP A 217 9.78 16.69 -13.36
C ASP A 217 10.29 15.24 -13.34
N TYR A 218 9.58 14.31 -12.66
CA TYR A 218 10.03 12.93 -12.56
C TYR A 218 9.87 12.18 -13.89
N VAL A 219 10.95 11.55 -14.34
CA VAL A 219 10.97 10.68 -15.54
C VAL A 219 10.41 9.29 -15.20
N PHE A 220 10.72 8.79 -14.00
CA PHE A 220 10.26 7.50 -13.49
C PHE A 220 9.62 7.68 -12.11
N CYS A 221 8.61 6.86 -11.83
CA CYS A 221 7.98 6.82 -10.52
C CYS A 221 8.92 6.16 -9.50
N PRO A 222 9.33 6.84 -8.42
CA PRO A 222 10.26 6.27 -7.43
C PRO A 222 9.68 5.08 -6.68
N ASN A 223 8.34 4.96 -6.62
CA ASN A 223 7.67 3.87 -5.92
C ASN A 223 7.51 2.59 -6.76
N CYS A 224 7.47 2.67 -8.10
CA CYS A 224 7.13 1.49 -8.92
C CYS A 224 7.88 1.40 -10.26
N GLY A 225 8.83 2.30 -10.53
CA GLY A 225 9.62 2.32 -11.75
C GLY A 225 8.85 2.69 -13.03
N TYR A 226 7.56 3.03 -12.94
CA TYR A 226 6.77 3.39 -14.12
C TYR A 226 7.29 4.69 -14.76
N ARG A 227 7.48 4.69 -16.08
CA ARG A 227 7.93 5.86 -16.83
C ARG A 227 6.80 6.88 -16.96
N LEU A 228 6.96 8.06 -16.38
CA LEU A 228 5.94 9.10 -16.27
C LEU A 228 5.92 10.07 -17.46
N ARG A 229 7.08 10.27 -18.12
CA ARG A 229 7.19 11.05 -19.36
C ARG A 229 7.19 10.11 -20.57
N LYS A 230 6.38 10.42 -21.58
CA LYS A 230 6.48 9.82 -22.91
C LYS A 230 7.53 10.54 -23.74
#